data_AF-A0A3D0X9D9-F1
#
_entry.id   AF-A0A3D0X9D9-F1
#
_cell.length_a   1.000
_cell.length_b   1.000
_cell.length_c   1.000
_cell.angle_alpha   90.00
_cell.angle_beta   90.00
_cell.angle_gamma   90.00
#
_symmetry.space_group_name_H-M   'P 1'
#
loop_
_entity.id
_entity.type
_entity.pdbx_description
1 polymer ?
#
loop_
_entity_poly.entity_id
_entity_poly.type
_entity_poly.pdbx_seq_one_letter_code
_entity_poly.pdbx_strand_id
1 'polypeptide(L)'
;MDIHYKEKDPKNTVAFLKNKLKTMNLQTEEACFNASVIGTNSVRVVFKGTRIGTNGKGVNKDYCMASAYAELFERFSNNFVNPVPDFRDNSSYSFRKFPDEQYLNAFDIVKQDNAYINRYFENRNKEKLSIEEKSILFESVNVPDKIENNEKYYLTVPFFDVRNKKTTYHIVFLFIILVVMECQREILLLKP
;
A
#
# COMPACT_ATOMS: atom_id res chain seq x y z
N MET A 1 -4.70 32.14 -7.00
CA MET A 1 -5.48 30.93 -6.65
C MET A 1 -4.98 30.48 -5.30
N ASP A 2 -5.83 30.58 -4.28
CA ASP A 2 -5.46 30.18 -2.93
C ASP A 2 -5.16 28.67 -2.89
N ILE A 3 -4.02 28.30 -2.34
CA ILE A 3 -3.55 26.90 -2.19
C ILE A 3 -4.28 26.30 -0.99
N HIS A 4 -5.60 26.21 -1.05
CA HIS A 4 -6.42 26.03 0.16
C HIS A 4 -6.15 24.69 0.89
N TYR A 5 -5.54 23.70 0.23
CA TYR A 5 -5.33 22.36 0.79
C TYR A 5 -3.93 21.75 0.63
N LYS A 6 -2.98 22.44 -0.02
CA LYS A 6 -1.64 21.89 -0.30
C LYS A 6 -0.58 22.79 0.30
N GLU A 7 0.34 22.19 1.06
CA GLU A 7 1.45 22.91 1.72
C GLU A 7 2.48 23.47 0.73
N LYS A 8 2.55 22.92 -0.49
CA LYS A 8 3.50 23.32 -1.53
C LYS A 8 2.79 23.55 -2.85
N ASP A 9 3.33 24.52 -3.60
CA ASP A 9 2.94 24.77 -4.99
C ASP A 9 3.16 23.50 -5.86
N PRO A 10 2.26 23.20 -6.82
CA PRO A 10 2.38 22.02 -7.67
C PRO A 10 3.67 21.97 -8.51
N LYS A 11 4.18 23.09 -9.03
CA LYS A 11 5.44 23.10 -9.79
C LYS A 11 6.62 22.79 -8.90
N ASN A 12 6.65 23.38 -7.70
CA ASN A 12 7.68 23.08 -6.70
C ASN A 12 7.64 21.61 -6.26
N THR A 13 6.44 21.04 -6.14
CA THR A 13 6.26 19.61 -5.84
C THR A 13 6.81 18.73 -6.95
N VAL A 14 6.48 19.02 -8.22
CA VAL A 14 7.00 18.26 -9.37
C VAL A 14 8.52 18.35 -9.47
N ALA A 15 9.09 19.55 -9.30
CA ALA A 15 10.54 19.75 -9.32
C ALA A 15 11.24 18.94 -8.22
N PHE A 16 10.68 18.95 -7.00
CA PHE A 16 11.19 18.17 -5.88
C PHE A 16 11.17 16.66 -6.16
N LEU A 17 10.04 16.13 -6.64
CA LEU A 17 9.88 14.70 -6.90
C LEU A 17 10.77 14.22 -8.06
N LYS A 18 10.87 15.00 -9.14
CA LYS A 18 11.82 14.73 -10.24
C LYS A 18 13.27 14.69 -9.76
N ASN A 19 13.65 15.63 -8.88
CA ASN A 19 15.00 15.64 -8.33
C ASN A 19 15.27 14.39 -7.47
N LYS A 20 14.30 13.94 -6.67
CA LYS A 20 14.42 12.69 -5.91
C LYS A 20 14.61 11.47 -6.81
N LEU A 21 13.85 11.34 -7.89
CA LEU A 21 14.06 10.27 -8.88
C LEU A 21 15.46 10.35 -9.50
N LYS A 22 15.91 11.55 -9.86
CA LYS A 22 17.26 11.76 -10.39
C LYS A 22 18.35 11.31 -9.40
N THR A 23 18.20 11.60 -8.09
CA THR A 23 19.16 11.12 -7.08
C THR A 23 19.20 9.60 -6.93
N MET A 24 18.13 8.91 -7.35
CA MET A 24 18.05 7.45 -7.39
C MET A 24 18.46 6.87 -8.76
N ASN A 25 18.99 7.70 -9.67
CA ASN A 25 19.28 7.34 -11.07
C ASN A 25 18.05 6.83 -11.84
N LEU A 26 16.84 7.27 -11.46
CA LEU A 26 15.59 6.96 -12.14
C LEU A 26 15.17 8.12 -13.05
N GLN A 27 14.72 7.78 -14.26
CA GLN A 27 14.22 8.72 -15.25
C GLN A 27 12.76 8.41 -15.59
N THR A 28 12.00 9.45 -15.94
CA THR A 28 10.58 9.34 -16.30
C THR A 28 10.27 10.01 -17.63
N GLU A 29 9.19 9.55 -18.26
CA GLU A 29 8.59 10.13 -19.47
C GLU A 29 7.13 10.49 -19.20
N GLU A 30 6.65 11.54 -19.86
CA GLU A 30 5.34 12.14 -19.62
C GLU A 30 4.50 12.12 -20.88
N ALA A 31 3.31 11.54 -20.80
CA ALA A 31 2.30 11.59 -21.86
C ALA A 31 1.11 12.41 -21.34
N CYS A 32 1.00 13.65 -21.80
CA CYS A 32 -0.15 14.52 -21.48
C CYS A 32 -1.30 14.22 -22.42
N PHE A 33 -2.51 14.07 -21.88
CA PHE A 33 -3.73 13.95 -22.65
C PHE A 33 -4.50 15.27 -22.62
N ASN A 34 -5.20 15.57 -23.72
CA ASN A 34 -5.93 16.82 -23.89
C ASN A 34 -7.00 17.03 -22.82
N ALA A 35 -7.35 18.29 -22.60
CA ALA A 35 -8.40 18.69 -21.67
C ALA A 35 -9.72 17.97 -22.00
N SER A 36 -10.35 17.43 -20.97
CA SER A 36 -11.71 16.91 -21.04
C SER A 36 -12.70 18.05 -21.29
N VAL A 37 -13.90 17.69 -21.74
CA VAL A 37 -15.02 18.63 -21.98
C VAL A 37 -15.38 19.45 -20.73
N ILE A 38 -15.02 18.96 -19.53
CA ILE A 38 -15.28 19.60 -18.24
C ILE A 38 -14.07 20.35 -17.66
N GLY A 39 -13.05 20.66 -18.48
CA GLY A 39 -11.91 21.48 -18.06
C GLY A 39 -10.91 20.77 -17.15
N THR A 40 -10.86 19.43 -17.19
CA THR A 40 -9.87 18.64 -16.43
C THR A 40 -8.83 18.03 -17.36
N ASN A 41 -7.60 17.86 -16.86
CA ASN A 41 -6.51 17.26 -17.61
C ASN A 41 -6.06 15.95 -16.97
N SER A 42 -5.55 15.03 -17.78
CA SER A 42 -4.86 13.82 -17.33
C SER A 42 -3.47 13.73 -17.93
N VAL A 43 -2.56 13.12 -17.19
CA VAL A 43 -1.19 12.86 -17.63
C VAL A 43 -0.80 11.48 -17.15
N ARG A 44 -0.04 10.75 -17.97
CA ARG A 44 0.62 9.52 -17.54
C ARG A 44 2.11 9.78 -17.39
N VAL A 45 2.65 9.39 -16.25
CA VAL A 45 4.11 9.41 -15.99
C VAL A 45 4.57 7.96 -15.92
N VAL A 46 5.57 7.59 -16.71
CA VAL A 46 6.15 6.24 -16.72
C VAL A 46 7.64 6.30 -16.44
N PHE A 47 8.21 5.26 -15.83
CA PHE A 47 9.66 5.09 -15.79
C PHE A 47 10.17 4.83 -17.21
N LYS A 48 11.18 5.60 -17.61
CA LYS A 48 11.77 5.54 -18.95
C LYS A 48 12.23 4.12 -19.27
N GLY A 49 11.90 3.65 -20.47
CA GLY A 49 12.21 2.29 -20.92
C GLY A 49 11.26 1.21 -20.38
N THR A 50 10.18 1.59 -19.69
CA THR A 50 9.18 0.65 -19.16
C THR A 50 7.75 1.12 -19.46
N ARG A 51 6.76 0.29 -19.15
CA ARG A 51 5.33 0.68 -19.12
C ARG A 51 4.82 0.97 -17.71
N ILE A 52 5.69 0.84 -16.70
CA ILE A 52 5.38 1.03 -15.29
C ILE A 52 5.23 2.52 -15.03
N GLY A 53 4.11 2.91 -14.44
CA GLY A 53 3.79 4.31 -14.23
C GLY A 53 2.41 4.52 -13.65
N THR A 54 2.06 5.78 -13.45
CA THR A 54 0.83 6.23 -12.80
C THR A 54 0.17 7.32 -13.62
N ASN A 55 -1.10 7.59 -13.34
CA ASN A 55 -1.86 8.62 -14.02
C ASN A 55 -2.18 9.75 -13.04
N GLY A 56 -1.91 10.99 -13.41
CA GLY A 56 -2.35 12.17 -12.67
C GLY A 56 -3.64 12.73 -13.22
N LYS A 57 -4.40 13.39 -12.35
CA LYS A 57 -5.61 14.13 -12.68
C LYS A 57 -5.53 15.51 -12.04
N GLY A 58 -6.00 16.54 -12.73
CA GLY A 58 -6.00 17.88 -12.17
C GLY A 58 -6.82 18.89 -12.98
N VAL A 59 -7.18 19.99 -12.32
CA VAL A 59 -7.90 21.13 -12.93
C VAL A 59 -7.04 21.93 -13.92
N ASN A 60 -5.72 21.77 -13.85
CA ASN A 60 -4.78 22.33 -14.83
C ASN A 60 -3.56 21.39 -14.96
N LYS A 61 -2.66 21.73 -15.88
CA LYS A 61 -1.45 20.93 -16.17
C LYS A 61 -0.54 20.76 -14.95
N ASP A 62 -0.34 21.79 -14.15
CA ASP A 62 0.57 21.74 -13.00
C ASP A 62 0.04 20.80 -11.90
N TYR A 63 -1.23 20.92 -11.54
CA TYR A 63 -1.86 20.01 -10.57
C TYR A 63 -1.95 18.58 -11.09
N CYS A 64 -2.21 18.41 -12.39
CA CYS A 64 -2.24 17.09 -13.03
C CYS A 64 -0.85 16.41 -12.93
N MET A 65 0.21 17.15 -13.22
CA MET A 65 1.58 16.66 -13.11
C MET A 65 1.98 16.34 -11.66
N ALA A 66 1.64 17.23 -10.72
CA ALA A 66 1.88 17.00 -9.30
C ALA A 66 1.16 15.74 -8.81
N SER A 67 -0.09 15.53 -9.22
CA SER A 67 -0.87 14.32 -8.92
C SER A 67 -0.21 13.06 -9.48
N ALA A 68 0.27 13.07 -10.73
CA ALA A 68 0.90 11.89 -11.33
C ALA A 68 2.19 11.48 -10.61
N TYR A 69 3.09 12.45 -10.36
CA TYR A 69 4.34 12.17 -9.64
C TYR A 69 4.09 11.79 -8.18
N ALA A 70 3.12 12.40 -7.50
CA ALA A 70 2.77 12.03 -6.13
C ALA A 70 2.26 10.57 -6.08
N GLU A 71 1.36 10.17 -6.98
CA GLU A 71 0.90 8.79 -7.07
C GLU A 71 2.06 7.84 -7.44
N LEU A 72 2.98 8.25 -8.33
CA LEU A 72 4.14 7.43 -8.66
C LEU A 72 4.97 7.13 -7.40
N PHE A 73 5.24 8.14 -6.56
CA PHE A 73 5.97 7.97 -5.31
C PHE A 73 5.18 7.18 -4.26
N GLU A 74 3.86 7.36 -4.17
CA GLU A 74 2.98 6.57 -3.31
C GLU A 74 3.07 5.08 -3.67
N ARG A 75 2.87 4.73 -4.94
CA ARG A 75 2.94 3.35 -5.43
C ARG A 75 4.36 2.78 -5.30
N PHE A 76 5.38 3.58 -5.63
CA PHE A 76 6.77 3.15 -5.59
C PHE A 76 7.22 2.84 -4.15
N SER A 77 6.92 3.74 -3.22
CA SER A 77 7.33 3.60 -1.81
C SER A 77 6.61 2.44 -1.10
N ASN A 78 5.42 2.06 -1.58
CA ASN A 78 4.64 0.94 -1.04
C ASN A 78 4.85 -0.37 -1.82
N ASN A 79 5.86 -0.47 -2.70
CA ASN A 79 6.11 -1.65 -3.55
C ASN A 79 4.91 -2.06 -4.44
N PHE A 80 4.04 -1.12 -4.83
CA PHE A 80 2.84 -1.35 -5.67
C PHE A 80 3.02 -1.01 -7.15
N VAL A 81 4.22 -0.60 -7.57
CA VAL A 81 4.51 -0.31 -8.98
C VAL A 81 4.61 -1.57 -9.86
N ASN A 82 4.79 -2.76 -9.28
CA ASN A 82 4.91 -4.02 -10.03
C ASN A 82 3.84 -5.04 -9.58
N PRO A 83 2.98 -5.55 -10.49
CA PRO A 83 2.00 -6.58 -10.17
C PRO A 83 2.56 -8.02 -10.15
N VAL A 84 3.85 -8.22 -10.46
CA VAL A 84 4.48 -9.54 -10.59
C VAL A 84 5.13 -9.97 -9.26
N PRO A 85 5.08 -11.28 -8.89
CA PRO A 85 5.61 -11.78 -7.62
C PRO A 85 7.06 -11.42 -7.35
N ASP A 86 7.35 -11.42 -6.05
CA ASP A 86 8.60 -11.00 -5.44
C ASP A 86 9.77 -11.89 -5.87
N PHE A 87 10.57 -11.42 -6.84
CA PHE A 87 11.79 -12.11 -7.31
C PHE A 87 12.98 -12.02 -6.33
N ARG A 88 12.78 -11.56 -5.09
CA ARG A 88 13.84 -11.38 -4.09
C ARG A 88 14.28 -12.66 -3.38
N ASP A 89 13.87 -13.85 -3.82
CA ASP A 89 14.42 -15.10 -3.28
C ASP A 89 15.96 -15.18 -3.42
N ASN A 90 16.56 -14.36 -4.30
CA ASN A 90 18.02 -14.18 -4.47
C ASN A 90 18.54 -12.76 -4.12
N SER A 91 17.84 -12.02 -3.25
CA SER A 91 18.27 -10.70 -2.81
C SER A 91 19.51 -10.79 -1.91
N SER A 92 20.45 -9.85 -2.06
CA SER A 92 21.57 -9.67 -1.11
C SER A 92 21.17 -8.95 0.18
N TYR A 93 19.95 -8.44 0.25
CA TYR A 93 19.43 -7.75 1.43
C TYR A 93 18.92 -8.75 2.46
N SER A 94 19.12 -8.44 3.75
CA SER A 94 18.60 -9.22 4.88
C SER A 94 17.09 -9.08 5.08
N PHE A 95 16.43 -8.30 4.22
CA PHE A 95 14.99 -8.10 4.19
C PHE A 95 14.44 -8.43 2.80
N ARG A 96 13.22 -8.94 2.79
CA ARG A 96 12.38 -9.15 1.62
C ARG A 96 11.79 -7.83 1.16
N LYS A 97 10.79 -7.25 1.83
CA LYS A 97 10.03 -6.06 1.38
C LYS A 97 10.56 -4.73 1.92
N PHE A 98 10.69 -4.61 3.24
CA PHE A 98 11.09 -3.39 3.94
C PHE A 98 12.14 -3.69 5.01
N PRO A 99 13.09 -2.78 5.31
CA PRO A 99 14.15 -3.05 6.29
C PRO A 99 13.67 -3.33 7.72
N ASP A 100 12.47 -2.87 8.09
CA ASP A 100 11.86 -2.98 9.42
C ASP A 100 10.76 -4.05 9.51
N GLU A 101 10.67 -4.91 8.49
CA GLU A 101 9.75 -6.03 8.49
C GLU A 101 10.13 -7.13 9.49
N GLN A 102 9.14 -7.91 9.91
CA GLN A 102 9.32 -8.99 10.87
C GLN A 102 8.53 -10.23 10.47
N TYR A 103 9.10 -11.40 10.77
CA TYR A 103 8.40 -12.67 10.68
C TYR A 103 7.74 -12.97 12.02
N LEU A 104 6.40 -13.03 12.05
CA LEU A 104 5.63 -13.37 13.24
C LEU A 104 4.83 -14.65 13.00
N ASN A 105 4.67 -15.49 14.02
CA ASN A 105 3.76 -16.63 13.98
C ASN A 105 2.30 -16.15 14.16
N ALA A 106 1.33 -17.04 13.91
CA ALA A 106 -0.09 -16.70 14.03
C ALA A 106 -0.48 -16.23 15.44
N PHE A 107 0.09 -16.85 16.47
CA PHE A 107 -0.20 -16.49 17.86
C PHE A 107 0.23 -15.07 18.19
N ASP A 108 1.47 -14.70 17.86
CA ASP A 108 2.00 -13.36 18.08
C ASP A 108 1.21 -12.32 17.29
N ILE A 109 0.78 -12.64 16.06
CA ILE A 109 -0.08 -11.76 15.26
C ILE A 109 -1.42 -11.51 15.95
N VAL A 110 -2.12 -12.58 16.36
CA VAL A 110 -3.44 -12.50 16.99
C VAL A 110 -3.36 -11.81 18.35
N LYS A 111 -2.31 -12.08 19.13
CA LYS A 111 -2.08 -11.53 20.47
C LYS A 111 -1.90 -10.00 20.49
N GLN A 112 -1.55 -9.38 19.36
CA GLN A 112 -1.39 -7.91 19.30
C GLN A 112 -2.66 -7.13 19.66
N ASP A 113 -3.83 -7.76 19.55
CA ASP A 113 -5.15 -7.21 19.90
C ASP A 113 -5.29 -5.74 19.46
N ASN A 114 -5.39 -5.57 18.14
CA ASN A 114 -5.47 -4.29 17.49
C ASN A 114 -6.69 -4.24 16.57
N ALA A 115 -7.07 -3.03 16.16
CA ALA A 115 -8.28 -2.82 15.36
C ALA A 115 -8.32 -3.69 14.09
N TYR A 116 -7.16 -3.91 13.47
CA TYR A 116 -7.03 -4.72 12.26
C TYR A 116 -7.34 -6.21 12.50
N ILE A 117 -6.72 -6.81 13.52
CA ILE A 117 -6.94 -8.21 13.88
C ILE A 117 -8.37 -8.43 14.39
N ASN A 118 -8.89 -7.50 15.19
CA ASN A 118 -10.26 -7.59 15.68
C ASN A 118 -11.25 -7.56 14.52
N ARG A 119 -11.06 -6.65 13.56
CA ARG A 119 -11.87 -6.58 12.35
C ARG A 119 -11.76 -7.84 11.48
N TYR A 120 -10.56 -8.42 11.37
CA TYR A 120 -10.35 -9.67 10.63
C TYR A 120 -11.25 -10.81 11.14
N PHE A 121 -11.38 -10.95 12.46
CA PHE A 121 -12.21 -11.98 13.08
C PHE A 121 -13.70 -11.60 13.15
N GLU A 122 -14.03 -10.33 13.41
CA GLU A 122 -15.41 -9.82 13.36
C GLU A 122 -16.06 -10.07 11.99
N ASN A 123 -15.34 -9.78 10.91
CA ASN A 123 -15.84 -10.01 9.54
C ASN A 123 -16.09 -11.49 9.22
N ARG A 124 -15.65 -12.41 10.09
CA ARG A 124 -15.87 -13.86 10.00
C ARG A 124 -16.86 -14.37 11.06
N ASN A 125 -17.40 -13.51 11.91
CA ASN A 125 -18.20 -13.86 13.09
C ASN A 125 -17.43 -14.78 14.06
N LYS A 126 -16.15 -14.48 14.29
CA LYS A 126 -15.21 -15.27 15.11
C LYS A 126 -14.56 -14.46 16.23
N GLU A 127 -15.13 -13.32 16.56
CA GLU A 127 -14.63 -12.41 17.59
C GLU A 127 -14.59 -13.03 19.00
N LYS A 128 -15.49 -13.98 19.29
CA LYS A 128 -15.62 -14.64 20.59
C LYS A 128 -14.65 -15.81 20.82
N LEU A 129 -13.91 -16.22 19.80
CA LEU A 129 -12.92 -17.29 19.94
C LEU A 129 -11.75 -16.86 20.86
N SER A 130 -11.18 -17.84 21.57
CA SER A 130 -9.92 -17.66 22.30
C SER A 130 -8.76 -17.30 21.37
N ILE A 131 -7.65 -16.82 21.93
CA ILE A 131 -6.46 -16.44 21.14
C ILE A 131 -5.90 -17.68 20.42
N GLU A 132 -5.91 -18.83 21.08
CA GLU A 132 -5.43 -20.11 20.55
C GLU A 132 -6.29 -20.55 19.37
N GLU A 133 -7.62 -20.54 19.51
CA GLU A 133 -8.56 -20.87 18.43
C GLU A 133 -8.46 -19.89 17.25
N LYS A 134 -8.30 -18.59 17.55
CA LYS A 134 -8.06 -17.55 16.54
C LYS A 134 -6.76 -17.80 15.79
N SER A 135 -5.71 -18.24 16.48
CA SER A 135 -4.41 -18.54 15.88
C SER A 135 -4.50 -19.73 14.94
N ILE A 136 -5.16 -20.82 15.35
CA ILE A 136 -5.41 -22.00 14.50
C ILE A 136 -6.24 -21.62 13.27
N LEU A 137 -7.30 -20.81 13.45
CA LEU A 137 -8.10 -20.31 12.34
C LEU A 137 -7.28 -19.43 11.39
N PHE A 138 -6.42 -18.58 11.94
CA PHE A 138 -5.55 -17.73 11.14
C PHE A 138 -4.62 -18.58 10.28
N GLU A 139 -4.05 -19.65 10.83
CA GLU A 139 -3.19 -20.56 10.08
C GLU A 139 -3.92 -21.38 9.01
N SER A 140 -5.20 -21.70 9.21
CA SER A 140 -5.96 -22.48 8.24
C SER A 140 -6.42 -21.66 7.04
N VAL A 141 -6.49 -20.34 7.19
CA VAL A 141 -6.95 -19.41 6.15
C VAL A 141 -5.78 -18.75 5.41
N ASN A 142 -4.65 -18.52 6.09
CA ASN A 142 -3.53 -17.75 5.54
C ASN A 142 -2.32 -18.65 5.24
N VAL A 143 -1.78 -18.49 4.03
CA VAL A 143 -0.56 -19.18 3.60
C VAL A 143 0.66 -18.52 4.29
N PRO A 144 1.52 -19.30 4.97
CA PRO A 144 2.73 -18.76 5.59
C PRO A 144 3.78 -18.39 4.55
N ASP A 145 4.57 -17.36 4.85
CA ASP A 145 5.72 -16.94 4.02
C ASP A 145 6.96 -17.82 4.27
N LYS A 146 7.04 -18.44 5.46
CA LYS A 146 8.18 -19.27 5.88
C LYS A 146 7.73 -20.35 6.87
N ILE A 147 8.39 -21.51 6.86
CA ILE A 147 8.21 -22.58 7.84
C ILE A 147 9.58 -22.93 8.43
N GLU A 148 9.71 -22.88 9.75
CA GLU A 148 10.94 -23.25 10.48
C GLU A 148 10.57 -24.11 11.69
N ASN A 149 11.24 -25.24 11.89
CA ASN A 149 10.97 -26.14 13.03
C ASN A 149 9.48 -26.51 13.21
N ASN A 150 8.76 -26.74 12.10
CA ASN A 150 7.31 -26.95 12.03
C ASN A 150 6.42 -25.76 12.45
N GLU A 151 7.01 -24.61 12.76
CA GLU A 151 6.29 -23.37 13.03
C GLU A 151 6.11 -22.56 11.74
N LYS A 152 4.93 -21.94 11.61
CA LYS A 152 4.54 -21.12 10.46
C LYS A 152 4.76 -19.65 10.77
N TYR A 153 5.42 -18.96 9.86
CA TYR A 153 5.73 -17.54 9.98
C TYR A 153 5.17 -16.74 8.82
N TYR A 154 4.72 -15.53 9.13
CA TYR A 154 4.14 -14.59 8.18
C TYR A 154 4.96 -13.31 8.16
N LEU A 155 5.19 -12.78 6.97
CA LEU A 155 5.89 -11.52 6.77
C LEU A 155 4.97 -10.35 7.12
N THR A 156 5.35 -9.62 8.16
CA THR A 156 4.62 -8.47 8.66
C THR A 156 5.44 -7.19 8.56
N VAL A 157 4.76 -6.06 8.44
CA VAL A 157 5.39 -4.73 8.42
C VAL A 157 4.77 -3.85 9.50
N PRO A 158 5.53 -2.91 10.08
CA PRO A 158 5.04 -2.06 11.14
C PRO A 158 4.07 -1.00 10.62
N PHE A 159 3.01 -0.76 11.39
CA PHE A 159 2.08 0.34 11.27
C PHE A 159 1.94 1.01 12.62
N PHE A 160 1.74 2.32 12.63
CA PHE A 160 1.56 3.07 13.87
C PHE A 160 0.07 3.25 14.17
N ASP A 161 -0.39 2.65 15.27
CA ASP A 161 -1.73 2.87 15.81
C ASP A 161 -1.76 4.24 16.51
N VAL A 162 -2.30 5.24 15.80
CA VAL A 162 -2.41 6.62 16.30
C VAL A 162 -3.29 6.76 17.54
N ARG A 163 -4.26 5.86 17.75
CA ARG A 163 -5.19 5.94 18.89
C ARG A 163 -4.51 5.45 20.16
N ASN A 164 -3.82 4.31 20.05
CA ASN A 164 -3.17 3.65 21.17
C ASN A 164 -1.69 4.03 21.32
N LYS A 165 -1.14 4.82 20.37
CA LYS A 165 0.27 5.24 20.30
C LYS A 165 1.25 4.07 20.39
N LYS A 166 0.93 2.96 19.70
CA LYS A 166 1.75 1.74 19.66
C LYS A 166 2.02 1.32 18.23
N THR A 167 3.18 0.70 18.00
CA THR A 167 3.46 0.03 16.72
C THR A 167 2.80 -1.34 16.71
N THR A 168 2.11 -1.65 15.62
CA THR A 168 1.48 -2.96 15.35
C THR A 168 1.99 -3.50 14.02
N TYR A 169 2.11 -4.82 13.93
CA TYR A 169 2.64 -5.52 12.78
C TYR A 169 1.51 -6.19 12.01
N HIS A 170 1.42 -5.93 10.71
CA HIS A 170 0.36 -6.45 9.86
C HIS A 170 0.92 -7.17 8.64
N ILE A 171 0.23 -8.23 8.21
CA ILE A 171 0.56 -8.91 6.96
C ILE A 171 0.19 -7.98 5.79
N VAL A 172 1.17 -7.67 4.95
CA VAL A 172 1.04 -6.70 3.85
C VAL A 172 -0.12 -7.04 2.90
N PHE A 173 -0.28 -8.31 2.52
CA PHE A 173 -1.32 -8.73 1.57
C PHE A 173 -2.72 -8.75 2.18
N LEU A 174 -2.82 -9.05 3.47
CA LEU A 174 -4.09 -9.17 4.16
C LEU A 174 -4.74 -7.78 4.34
N PHE A 175 -3.93 -6.72 4.44
CA PHE A 175 -4.43 -5.33 4.49
C PHE A 175 -5.19 -4.95 3.21
N ILE A 176 -4.64 -5.33 2.06
CA ILE A 176 -5.25 -5.06 0.75
C ILE A 176 -6.57 -5.80 0.60
N ILE A 177 -6.62 -7.08 0.98
CA ILE A 177 -7.82 -7.92 0.85
C ILE A 177 -8.96 -7.38 1.73
N LEU A 178 -8.68 -7.02 2.99
CA LEU A 178 -9.71 -6.50 3.89
C LEU A 178 -10.31 -5.17 3.39
N VAL A 179 -9.46 -4.24 2.93
CA VAL A 179 -9.93 -2.96 2.35
C VAL A 179 -10.76 -3.19 1.10
N VAL A 180 -10.35 -4.09 0.21
CA VAL A 180 -11.10 -4.40 -1.02
C VAL A 180 -12.44 -5.07 -0.71
N MET A 181 -12.48 -6.02 0.23
CA MET A 181 -13.72 -6.66 0.67
C MET A 181 -14.71 -5.66 1.27
N GLU A 182 -14.22 -4.66 1.99
CA GLU A 182 -15.05 -3.61 2.60
C GLU A 182 -15.63 -2.66 1.55
N CYS A 183 -14.82 -2.21 0.58
CA CYS A 183 -15.31 -1.45 -0.57
C CYS A 183 -16.38 -2.21 -1.36
N GLN A 184 -16.21 -3.53 -1.57
CA GLN A 184 -17.23 -4.33 -2.24
C GLN A 184 -18.52 -4.46 -1.43
N ARG A 185 -18.42 -4.55 -0.10
CA ARG A 185 -19.59 -4.64 0.79
C ARG A 185 -20.38 -3.33 0.83
N GLU A 186 -19.70 -2.18 0.86
CA GLU A 186 -20.35 -0.86 0.80
C GLU A 186 -21.03 -0.63 -0.55
N ILE A 187 -20.40 -1.04 -1.67
CA ILE A 187 -21.02 -0.95 -3.00
C ILE A 187 -22.26 -1.86 -3.12
N LEU A 188 -22.26 -3.02 -2.47
CA LEU A 188 -23.42 -3.92 -2.46
C LEU A 188 -24.57 -3.40 -1.58
N LEU A 189 -24.28 -2.62 -0.55
CA LEU A 189 -25.28 -1.94 0.30
C LEU A 189 -25.81 -0.64 -0.33
N LEU A 190 -25.17 -0.14 -1.39
CA LEU A 190 -25.60 1.02 -2.18
C LEU A 190 -26.44 0.64 -3.41
N LYS A 191 -26.86 -0.62 -3.55
CA LYS A 191 -27.87 -0.98 -4.56
C LYS A 191 -29.26 -0.53 -4.06
N PRO A 192 -30.04 0.18 -4.90
CA PRO A 192 -31.38 0.66 -4.53
C PRO A 192 -32.36 -0.46 -4.23
#